data_AF-A0A367MAS8-F1
#
_entry.id   AF-A0A367MAS8-F1
#
_cell.length_a   1.000
_cell.length_b   1.000
_cell.length_c   1.000
_cell.angle_alpha   90.00
_cell.angle_beta   90.00
_cell.angle_gamma   90.00
#
_symmetry.space_group_name_H-M   'P 1'
#
loop_
_entity.id
_entity.type
_entity.pdbx_description
1 polymer ?
#
loop_
_entity_poly.entity_id
_entity_poly.type
_entity_poly.pdbx_seq_one_letter_code
_entity_poly.pdbx_strand_id
1 'polypeptide(L)'
;MSHQSDLISEDILAYLGQHERKELLRFLTCGNVDDGKSTLIGRLLHDSKMIYEDHLEAITRDSKKVGTTGDDVDLALLVDGLQAEREQGITIDVAYRYFSTAKRKFIIADTPGHEQYTRNMATGASTCDLAIILIDARYGVQTQTRRHSFIASLLGIRHIVVAINKMDLKDFDQGVFEQIKADYLAFAEKIGLKTSSLHFVPMSALKGDNVVNKSERSPWYAGQSLMEILETVEIAADRNLDDMRFPVQYVNRPNLNFRGFAGTLASGVVRKGDEVVALPSGKGSKVKSIVTFEGELEQALQEQGWPQLTIARPSLLFGPREEFRLAEILAAPIARILPGKYHGIEACDLARALWRLALEEGKGVRFVESDELRKLGK
;
A
#
# COMPACT_ATOMS: atom_id res chain seq x y z
N MET A 1 27.66 -3.89 -1.12
CA MET A 1 27.90 -3.14 -2.38
C MET A 1 26.87 -2.02 -2.45
N SER A 2 27.06 -0.91 -1.73
CA SER A 2 27.84 0.29 -2.10
C SER A 2 27.23 1.18 -3.20
N HIS A 3 25.99 0.96 -3.64
CA HIS A 3 25.34 1.88 -4.59
C HIS A 3 24.63 3.09 -3.93
N GLN A 4 24.42 3.07 -2.61
CA GLN A 4 23.71 4.14 -1.89
C GLN A 4 24.63 5.27 -1.39
N SER A 5 25.92 4.99 -1.19
CA SER A 5 26.93 5.99 -0.75
C SER A 5 27.21 7.05 -1.81
N ASP A 6 27.13 6.68 -3.08
CA ASP A 6 27.47 7.58 -4.19
C ASP A 6 26.38 8.66 -4.38
N LEU A 7 25.10 8.30 -4.20
CA LEU A 7 23.95 9.22 -4.28
C LEU A 7 23.95 10.31 -3.20
N ILE A 8 24.43 9.98 -1.99
CA ILE A 8 24.52 10.93 -0.87
C ILE A 8 25.59 12.00 -1.15
N SER A 9 26.64 11.62 -1.87
CA SER A 9 27.77 12.50 -2.17
C SER A 9 27.52 13.43 -3.36
N GLU A 10 26.66 13.03 -4.31
CA GLU A 10 26.43 13.77 -5.55
C GLU A 10 25.12 14.59 -5.56
N ASP A 11 24.04 14.16 -4.89
CA ASP A 11 22.75 14.87 -4.93
C ASP A 11 21.89 14.67 -3.67
N ILE A 12 22.17 15.49 -2.64
CA ILE A 12 21.41 15.54 -1.38
C ILE A 12 19.93 15.86 -1.61
N LEU A 13 19.57 16.62 -2.66
CA LEU A 13 18.18 16.96 -2.96
C LEU A 13 17.43 15.76 -3.54
N ALA A 14 18.07 14.95 -4.38
CA ALA A 14 17.51 13.67 -4.84
C ALA A 14 17.31 12.68 -3.69
N TYR A 15 18.26 12.62 -2.74
CA TYR A 15 18.15 11.80 -1.52
C TYR A 15 17.00 12.25 -0.62
N LEU A 16 16.88 13.56 -0.36
CA LEU A 16 15.77 14.15 0.39
C LEU A 16 14.42 13.92 -0.33
N GLY A 17 14.38 14.07 -1.64
CA GLY A 17 13.19 13.79 -2.46
C GLY A 17 12.76 12.32 -2.46
N GLN A 18 13.71 11.38 -2.45
CA GLN A 18 13.43 9.95 -2.24
C GLN A 18 12.87 9.69 -0.84
N HIS A 19 13.41 10.35 0.19
CA HIS A 19 12.93 10.22 1.57
C HIS A 19 11.53 10.82 1.81
N GLU A 20 11.21 11.93 1.15
CA GLU A 20 9.86 12.52 1.19
C GLU A 20 8.83 11.62 0.51
N ARG A 21 9.17 10.99 -0.62
CA ARG A 21 8.25 10.18 -1.44
C ARG A 21 8.13 8.71 -1.03
N LYS A 22 8.76 8.27 0.07
CA LYS A 22 8.62 6.89 0.56
C LYS A 22 7.15 6.55 0.82
N GLU A 23 6.70 5.46 0.22
CA GLU A 23 5.36 4.94 0.44
C GLU A 23 5.17 4.57 1.92
N LEU A 24 3.96 4.75 2.43
CA LEU A 24 3.59 4.48 3.81
C LEU A 24 2.76 3.20 3.88
N LEU A 25 3.24 2.19 4.61
CA LEU A 25 2.47 0.99 4.92
C LEU A 25 1.94 1.08 6.36
N ARG A 26 0.62 0.97 6.51
CA ARG A 26 0.00 0.74 7.83
C ARG A 26 -0.27 -0.75 7.99
N PHE A 27 0.23 -1.35 9.06
CA PHE A 27 -0.08 -2.74 9.35
C PHE A 27 -0.38 -2.96 10.83
N LEU A 28 -1.11 -4.03 11.10
CA LEU A 28 -1.38 -4.48 12.47
C LEU A 28 -0.82 -5.88 12.71
N THR A 29 -0.51 -6.18 13.96
CA THR A 29 -0.19 -7.54 14.41
C THR A 29 -1.36 -8.13 15.17
N CYS A 30 -1.81 -9.31 14.76
CA CYS A 30 -2.87 -10.09 15.40
C CYS A 30 -2.38 -11.50 15.72
N GLY A 31 -3.09 -12.20 16.59
CA GLY A 31 -2.65 -13.49 17.13
C GLY A 31 -3.16 -13.67 18.55
N ASN A 32 -3.08 -14.90 19.06
CA ASN A 32 -3.46 -15.22 20.42
C ASN A 32 -2.53 -14.56 21.45
N VAL A 33 -2.99 -14.53 22.70
CA VAL A 33 -2.13 -14.32 23.86
C VAL A 33 -0.97 -15.32 23.79
N ASP A 34 0.23 -14.81 24.09
CA ASP A 34 1.50 -15.54 24.01
C ASP A 34 2.00 -15.93 22.61
N ASP A 35 1.32 -15.63 21.50
CA ASP A 35 1.85 -15.91 20.15
C ASP A 35 3.10 -15.08 19.81
N GLY A 36 3.47 -14.11 20.65
CA GLY A 36 4.71 -13.33 20.55
C GLY A 36 4.58 -12.03 19.77
N LYS A 37 3.40 -11.40 19.74
CA LYS A 37 3.13 -10.14 19.03
C LYS A 37 4.02 -8.99 19.50
N SER A 38 4.02 -8.71 20.79
CA SER A 38 4.84 -7.64 21.38
C SER A 38 6.34 -7.93 21.23
N THR A 39 6.73 -9.21 21.30
CA THR A 39 8.11 -9.63 21.02
C THR A 39 8.50 -9.34 19.57
N LEU A 40 7.63 -9.62 18.61
CA LEU A 40 7.85 -9.31 17.20
C LEU A 40 7.97 -7.81 16.96
N ILE A 41 7.07 -7.01 17.54
CA ILE A 41 7.13 -5.55 17.43
C ILE A 41 8.45 -5.03 18.03
N GLY A 42 8.82 -5.50 19.22
CA GLY A 42 10.08 -5.13 19.86
C GLY A 42 11.30 -5.48 18.99
N ARG A 43 11.30 -6.68 18.39
CA ARG A 43 12.34 -7.14 17.46
C ARG A 43 12.42 -6.27 16.21
N LEU A 44 11.29 -6.01 15.56
CA LEU A 44 11.24 -5.15 14.37
C LEU A 44 11.77 -3.75 14.67
N LEU A 45 11.42 -3.16 15.82
CA LEU A 45 11.90 -1.84 16.21
C LEU A 45 13.38 -1.85 16.56
N HIS A 46 13.84 -2.85 17.30
CA HIS A 46 15.25 -3.02 17.65
C HIS A 46 16.11 -3.17 16.40
N ASP A 47 15.76 -4.12 15.53
CA ASP A 47 16.55 -4.40 14.34
C ASP A 47 16.41 -3.27 13.30
N SER A 48 15.27 -2.57 13.24
CA SER A 48 15.14 -1.37 12.37
C SER A 48 15.97 -0.19 12.87
N LYS A 49 16.13 -0.04 14.20
CA LYS A 49 17.07 0.92 14.77
C LYS A 49 18.51 0.53 14.47
N MET A 50 18.87 -0.75 14.60
CA MET A 50 20.19 -1.24 14.18
C MET A 50 20.43 -1.01 12.69
N ILE A 51 19.45 -1.21 11.80
CA ILE A 51 19.59 -0.88 10.38
C ILE A 51 19.82 0.63 10.18
N TYR A 52 19.12 1.47 10.93
CA TYR A 52 19.30 2.92 10.86
C TYR A 52 20.63 3.37 11.46
N GLU A 53 21.07 2.75 12.56
CA GLU A 53 22.36 2.95 13.22
C GLU A 53 23.51 2.44 12.34
N ASP A 54 23.42 1.28 11.72
CA ASP A 54 24.40 0.75 10.76
C ASP A 54 24.52 1.65 9.52
N HIS A 55 23.40 2.22 9.05
CA HIS A 55 23.41 3.19 7.96
C HIS A 55 23.99 4.54 8.39
N LEU A 56 23.62 5.03 9.57
CA LEU A 56 24.23 6.21 10.17
C LEU A 56 25.71 5.98 10.39
N GLU A 57 26.13 4.85 10.92
CA GLU A 57 27.52 4.46 11.13
C GLU A 57 28.27 4.32 9.81
N ALA A 58 27.66 3.80 8.74
CA ALA A 58 28.29 3.76 7.42
C ALA A 58 28.52 5.19 6.88
N ILE A 59 27.51 6.06 6.98
CA ILE A 59 27.58 7.49 6.59
C ILE A 59 28.56 8.27 7.51
N THR A 60 28.57 7.92 8.79
CA THR A 60 29.42 8.52 9.83
C THR A 60 30.83 7.98 9.71
N ARG A 61 31.07 6.77 9.22
CA ARG A 61 32.41 6.19 8.95
C ARG A 61 33.02 6.83 7.70
N ASP A 62 32.20 7.14 6.70
CA ASP A 62 32.61 7.95 5.55
C ASP A 62 32.87 9.42 5.95
N SER A 63 32.09 9.95 6.92
CA SER A 63 32.30 11.31 7.48
C SER A 63 33.39 11.39 8.57
N LYS A 64 33.70 10.30 9.29
CA LYS A 64 34.72 10.18 10.36
C LYS A 64 36.15 10.13 9.82
N LYS A 65 36.35 10.26 8.49
CA LYS A 65 37.59 10.85 7.96
C LYS A 65 37.80 12.30 8.43
N VAL A 66 36.79 12.93 9.03
CA VAL A 66 36.81 14.27 9.61
C VAL A 66 35.99 14.31 10.93
N GLY A 67 36.60 13.95 12.06
CA GLY A 67 36.14 14.43 13.38
C GLY A 67 35.63 13.40 14.42
N THR A 68 35.88 13.73 15.69
CA THR A 68 36.06 12.87 16.88
C THR A 68 34.95 13.00 17.95
N THR A 69 34.80 11.93 18.77
CA THR A 69 34.07 11.78 20.09
C THR A 69 32.53 11.69 20.01
N GLY A 70 31.77 10.83 20.72
CA GLY A 70 31.95 9.71 21.67
C GLY A 70 30.54 9.26 22.15
N ASP A 71 30.33 7.97 22.41
CA ASP A 71 29.05 7.24 22.37
C ASP A 71 28.50 6.81 23.76
N ASP A 72 27.20 7.02 24.03
CA ASP A 72 26.23 6.02 24.55
C ASP A 72 24.88 6.66 24.92
N VAL A 73 23.76 6.01 24.53
CA VAL A 73 22.37 6.47 24.79
C VAL A 73 21.60 5.41 25.58
N ASP A 74 21.03 5.79 26.72
CA ASP A 74 20.20 4.93 27.57
C ASP A 74 18.79 4.76 26.97
N LEU A 75 18.50 3.55 26.47
CA LEU A 75 17.27 3.17 25.76
C LEU A 75 16.07 2.92 26.68
N ALA A 76 16.19 3.11 28.00
CA ALA A 76 15.12 2.90 28.97
C ALA A 76 13.96 3.92 28.88
N LEU A 77 14.18 5.09 28.28
CA LEU A 77 13.21 6.21 28.23
C LEU A 77 12.15 6.12 27.12
N LEU A 78 12.13 5.05 26.31
CA LEU A 78 11.27 4.91 25.13
C LEU A 78 10.00 4.06 25.33
N VAL A 79 9.70 3.64 26.58
CA VAL A 79 8.55 2.78 26.89
C VAL A 79 7.88 3.23 28.19
N ASP A 80 7.21 4.39 28.15
CA ASP A 80 6.47 4.94 29.30
C ASP A 80 4.94 4.71 29.24
N GLY A 81 4.45 3.93 28.27
CA GLY A 81 3.07 3.48 28.26
C GLY A 81 2.91 2.16 29.01
N LEU A 82 2.15 2.16 30.11
CA LEU A 82 1.38 1.03 30.64
C LEU A 82 1.99 0.26 31.84
N GLN A 83 1.84 0.85 33.02
CA GLN A 83 2.04 0.17 34.30
C GLN A 83 1.05 -0.99 34.51
N ALA A 84 -0.21 -0.84 34.06
CA ALA A 84 -1.26 -1.86 34.14
C ALA A 84 -1.08 -3.04 33.14
N GLU A 85 -0.52 -2.81 31.94
CA GLU A 85 -0.23 -3.90 30.98
C GLU A 85 0.95 -4.76 31.44
N ARG A 86 1.98 -4.15 32.06
CA ARG A 86 3.10 -4.90 32.65
C ARG A 86 2.65 -5.78 33.82
N GLU A 87 1.69 -5.33 34.61
CA GLU A 87 1.13 -6.10 35.72
C GLU A 87 0.33 -7.33 35.25
N GLN A 88 -0.24 -7.29 34.04
CA GLN A 88 -1.09 -8.37 33.49
C GLN A 88 -0.50 -9.13 32.31
N GLY A 89 0.60 -8.67 31.71
CA GLY A 89 1.27 -9.32 30.58
C GLY A 89 0.47 -9.31 29.27
N ILE A 90 -0.48 -8.38 29.10
CA ILE A 90 -1.36 -8.29 27.92
C ILE A 90 -1.40 -6.86 27.35
N THR A 91 -1.52 -6.73 26.03
CA THR A 91 -1.86 -5.45 25.36
C THR A 91 -3.36 -5.18 25.53
N ILE A 92 -3.75 -3.97 25.93
CA ILE A 92 -5.15 -3.58 26.24
C ILE A 92 -5.68 -2.57 25.19
N ASP A 93 -4.91 -1.53 24.87
CA ASP A 93 -5.28 -0.49 23.90
C ASP A 93 -4.44 -0.53 22.63
N VAL A 94 -4.93 0.09 21.56
CA VAL A 94 -4.17 0.17 20.30
C VAL A 94 -3.04 1.17 20.44
N ALA A 95 -1.80 0.69 20.52
CA ALA A 95 -0.62 1.55 20.51
C ALA A 95 -0.07 1.67 19.08
N TYR A 96 0.16 2.90 18.62
CA TYR A 96 0.78 3.16 17.32
C TYR A 96 2.28 3.35 17.47
N ARG A 97 3.07 2.59 16.70
CA ARG A 97 4.53 2.72 16.64
C ARG A 97 4.99 3.02 15.23
N TYR A 98 6.11 3.73 15.11
CA TYR A 98 6.63 4.23 13.84
C TYR A 98 8.05 3.75 13.62
N PHE A 99 8.34 3.27 12.42
CA PHE A 99 9.71 3.03 11.97
C PHE A 99 9.79 3.21 10.46
N SER A 100 11.01 3.28 9.93
CA SER A 100 11.25 3.41 8.49
C SER A 100 12.48 2.64 8.10
N THR A 101 12.47 2.10 6.89
CA THR A 101 13.66 1.53 6.25
C THR A 101 14.18 2.46 5.17
N ALA A 102 15.24 2.02 4.47
CA ALA A 102 15.72 2.69 3.29
C ALA A 102 14.64 2.82 2.18
N LYS A 103 13.67 1.90 2.11
CA LYS A 103 12.66 1.86 1.04
C LYS A 103 11.30 2.41 1.43
N ARG A 104 10.85 2.20 2.68
CA ARG A 104 9.44 2.44 3.05
C ARG A 104 9.26 2.96 4.47
N LYS A 105 8.17 3.69 4.72
CA LYS A 105 7.75 4.14 6.05
C LYS A 105 6.66 3.20 6.58
N PHE A 106 6.66 2.93 7.88
CA PHE A 106 5.77 1.98 8.51
C PHE A 106 5.06 2.56 9.73
N ILE A 107 3.77 2.26 9.84
CA ILE A 107 2.97 2.47 11.04
C ILE A 107 2.48 1.11 11.52
N ILE A 108 2.84 0.76 12.75
CA ILE A 108 2.41 -0.46 13.42
C ILE A 108 1.23 -0.12 14.34
N ALA A 109 0.09 -0.76 14.14
CA ALA A 109 -0.98 -0.82 15.13
C ALA A 109 -0.79 -2.07 16.01
N ASP A 110 -0.33 -1.88 17.24
CA ASP A 110 -0.25 -2.94 18.24
C ASP A 110 -1.66 -3.20 18.78
N THR A 111 -2.28 -4.29 18.34
CA THR A 111 -3.66 -4.62 18.71
C THR A 111 -3.72 -5.68 19.82
N PRO A 112 -4.64 -5.55 20.77
CA PRO A 112 -4.79 -6.50 21.86
C PRO A 112 -5.17 -7.89 21.35
N GLY A 113 -4.60 -8.93 21.97
CA GLY A 113 -4.81 -10.33 21.55
C GLY A 113 -5.98 -11.01 22.24
N HIS A 114 -6.36 -10.52 23.41
CA HIS A 114 -7.36 -11.19 24.22
C HIS A 114 -8.77 -11.06 23.62
N GLU A 115 -9.59 -12.10 23.79
CA GLU A 115 -10.94 -12.20 23.20
C GLU A 115 -11.83 -11.00 23.56
N GLN A 116 -11.69 -10.50 24.79
CA GLN A 116 -12.46 -9.38 25.32
C GLN A 116 -12.16 -8.04 24.63
N TYR A 117 -11.04 -7.92 23.92
CA TYR A 117 -10.60 -6.68 23.26
C TYR A 117 -10.69 -6.74 21.73
N THR A 118 -11.47 -7.68 21.20
CA THR A 118 -11.74 -7.81 19.76
C THR A 118 -12.23 -6.50 19.12
N ARG A 119 -12.97 -5.65 19.88
CA ARG A 119 -13.42 -4.33 19.41
C ARG A 119 -12.25 -3.37 19.14
N ASN A 120 -11.23 -3.37 20.00
CA ASN A 120 -10.05 -2.53 19.85
C ASN A 120 -9.22 -2.96 18.64
N MET A 121 -9.12 -4.28 18.40
CA MET A 121 -8.49 -4.82 17.19
C MET A 121 -9.21 -4.35 15.92
N ALA A 122 -10.54 -4.38 15.89
CA ALA A 122 -11.31 -3.88 14.74
C ALA A 122 -11.07 -2.39 14.46
N THR A 123 -10.97 -1.56 15.52
CA THR A 123 -10.64 -0.14 15.38
C THR A 123 -9.25 0.05 14.77
N GLY A 124 -8.23 -0.65 15.28
CA GLY A 124 -6.87 -0.57 14.73
C GLY A 124 -6.79 -1.08 13.29
N ALA A 125 -7.45 -2.21 13.01
CA ALA A 125 -7.51 -2.84 11.70
C ALA A 125 -8.18 -1.96 10.63
N SER A 126 -9.17 -1.14 10.99
CA SER A 126 -9.92 -0.31 10.04
C SER A 126 -9.08 0.70 9.25
N THR A 127 -7.85 0.97 9.70
CA THR A 127 -6.91 1.92 9.07
C THR A 127 -5.67 1.25 8.48
N CYS A 128 -5.59 -0.08 8.53
CA CYS A 128 -4.43 -0.84 8.09
C CYS A 128 -4.59 -1.34 6.66
N ASP A 129 -3.47 -1.40 5.94
CA ASP A 129 -3.39 -1.93 4.58
C ASP A 129 -3.01 -3.43 4.59
N LEU A 130 -2.31 -3.89 5.65
CA LEU A 130 -1.81 -5.26 5.82
C LEU A 130 -2.05 -5.78 7.24
N ALA A 131 -2.35 -7.08 7.39
CA ALA A 131 -2.44 -7.76 8.68
C ALA A 131 -1.36 -8.83 8.83
N ILE A 132 -0.60 -8.81 9.93
CA ILE A 132 0.30 -9.90 10.31
C ILE A 132 -0.43 -10.78 11.32
N ILE A 133 -0.78 -11.99 10.91
CA ILE A 133 -1.42 -13.00 11.77
C ILE A 133 -0.32 -13.91 12.31
N LEU A 134 0.01 -13.76 13.59
CA LEU A 134 0.95 -14.63 14.28
C LEU A 134 0.26 -15.94 14.69
N ILE A 135 1.01 -17.03 14.53
CA ILE A 135 0.60 -18.38 14.92
C ILE A 135 1.77 -19.04 15.64
N ASP A 136 1.58 -19.45 16.90
CA ASP A 136 2.58 -20.25 17.61
C ASP A 136 2.68 -21.67 17.01
N ALA A 137 3.88 -22.03 16.52
CA ALA A 137 4.16 -23.32 15.90
C ALA A 137 3.91 -24.53 16.81
N ARG A 138 3.83 -24.33 18.14
CA ARG A 138 3.49 -25.39 19.09
C ARG A 138 2.03 -25.81 19.03
N TYR A 139 1.15 -24.87 18.66
CA TYR A 139 -0.30 -25.04 18.75
C TYR A 139 -1.01 -24.96 17.41
N GLY A 140 -0.37 -24.38 16.39
CA GLY A 140 -0.96 -24.23 15.06
C GLY A 140 -2.17 -23.28 15.06
N VAL A 141 -3.07 -23.46 14.09
CA VAL A 141 -4.20 -22.54 13.87
C VAL A 141 -5.23 -22.64 15.00
N GLN A 142 -5.36 -21.57 15.78
CA GLN A 142 -6.32 -21.50 16.90
C GLN A 142 -7.59 -20.72 16.57
N THR A 143 -8.56 -20.77 17.49
CA THR A 143 -9.84 -20.02 17.38
C THR A 143 -9.62 -18.52 17.21
N GLN A 144 -8.66 -17.93 17.94
CA GLN A 144 -8.35 -16.51 17.82
C GLN A 144 -7.67 -16.16 16.50
N THR A 145 -6.77 -17.01 16.00
CA THR A 145 -6.18 -16.88 14.66
C THR A 145 -7.26 -16.78 13.60
N ARG A 146 -8.26 -17.68 13.66
CA ARG A 146 -9.42 -17.68 12.75
C ARG A 146 -10.26 -16.42 12.90
N ARG A 147 -10.54 -16.00 14.14
CA ARG A 147 -11.33 -14.80 14.43
C ARG A 147 -10.68 -13.53 13.89
N HIS A 148 -9.40 -13.32 14.18
CA HIS A 148 -8.66 -12.14 13.69
C HIS A 148 -8.55 -12.12 12.17
N SER A 149 -8.29 -13.27 11.55
CA SER A 149 -8.24 -13.39 10.09
C SER A 149 -9.60 -13.07 9.44
N PHE A 150 -10.70 -13.52 10.05
CA PHE A 150 -12.05 -13.19 9.59
C PHE A 150 -12.35 -11.69 9.71
N ILE A 151 -11.99 -11.06 10.83
CA ILE A 151 -12.18 -9.61 11.04
C ILE A 151 -11.34 -8.81 10.04
N ALA A 152 -10.08 -9.18 9.83
CA ALA A 152 -9.21 -8.53 8.85
C ALA A 152 -9.81 -8.60 7.44
N SER A 153 -10.33 -9.77 7.05
CA SER A 153 -11.04 -9.96 5.79
C SER A 153 -12.29 -9.09 5.68
N LEU A 154 -13.10 -8.98 6.74
CA LEU A 154 -14.32 -8.16 6.74
C LEU A 154 -14.03 -6.66 6.63
N LEU A 155 -12.90 -6.22 7.19
CA LEU A 155 -12.45 -4.82 7.12
C LEU A 155 -11.76 -4.48 5.79
N GLY A 156 -11.68 -5.44 4.87
CA GLY A 156 -11.13 -5.22 3.53
C GLY A 156 -9.61 -5.20 3.46
N ILE A 157 -8.93 -5.68 4.51
CA ILE A 157 -7.47 -5.85 4.48
C ILE A 157 -7.16 -6.99 3.51
N ARG A 158 -6.54 -6.64 2.37
CA ARG A 158 -6.23 -7.62 1.32
C ARG A 158 -4.96 -8.40 1.60
N HIS A 159 -3.92 -7.73 2.08
CA HIS A 159 -2.63 -8.37 2.32
C HIS A 159 -2.56 -8.96 3.72
N ILE A 160 -2.36 -10.28 3.79
CA ILE A 160 -2.25 -11.00 5.05
C ILE A 160 -0.94 -11.77 5.07
N VAL A 161 -0.13 -11.52 6.10
CA VAL A 161 1.10 -12.28 6.37
C VAL A 161 0.84 -13.20 7.55
N VAL A 162 0.86 -14.50 7.29
CA VAL A 162 0.77 -15.55 8.30
C VAL A 162 2.18 -15.86 8.80
N ALA A 163 2.49 -15.28 9.97
CA ALA A 163 3.77 -15.42 10.65
C ALA A 163 3.73 -16.64 11.58
N ILE A 164 4.29 -17.76 11.14
CA ILE A 164 4.38 -18.99 11.95
C ILE A 164 5.58 -18.82 12.88
N ASN A 165 5.31 -18.36 14.10
CA ASN A 165 6.30 -17.95 15.09
C ASN A 165 6.71 -19.11 16.00
N LYS A 166 7.83 -18.95 16.71
CA LYS A 166 8.44 -19.95 17.61
C LYS A 166 8.85 -21.24 16.93
N MET A 167 9.20 -21.17 15.63
CA MET A 167 9.74 -22.31 14.90
C MET A 167 11.06 -22.81 15.49
N ASP A 168 11.78 -21.98 16.26
CA ASP A 168 12.97 -22.38 17.00
C ASP A 168 12.69 -23.48 18.04
N LEU A 169 11.47 -23.56 18.59
CA LEU A 169 11.05 -24.61 19.52
C LEU A 169 10.64 -25.91 18.82
N LYS A 170 10.56 -25.88 17.49
CA LYS A 170 10.28 -27.01 16.60
C LYS A 170 11.45 -27.28 15.67
N ASP A 171 12.63 -26.77 16.01
CA ASP A 171 13.87 -26.92 15.24
C ASP A 171 13.74 -26.57 13.75
N PHE A 172 12.85 -25.61 13.44
CA PHE A 172 12.51 -25.23 12.05
C PHE A 172 12.08 -26.42 11.18
N ASP A 173 11.34 -27.37 11.75
CA ASP A 173 10.79 -28.51 11.03
C ASP A 173 9.85 -28.07 9.88
N GLN A 174 10.16 -28.52 8.66
CA GLN A 174 9.38 -28.19 7.47
C GLN A 174 7.97 -28.79 7.51
N GLY A 175 7.82 -29.99 8.08
CA GLY A 175 6.53 -30.67 8.17
C GLY A 175 5.54 -29.90 9.05
N VAL A 176 5.99 -29.38 10.20
CA VAL A 176 5.20 -28.52 11.08
C VAL A 176 4.74 -27.26 10.34
N PHE A 177 5.64 -26.59 9.61
CA PHE A 177 5.29 -25.40 8.84
C PHE A 177 4.24 -25.69 7.76
N GLU A 178 4.45 -26.72 6.93
CA GLU A 178 3.53 -27.05 5.84
C GLU A 178 2.16 -27.53 6.38
N GLN A 179 2.13 -28.22 7.53
CA GLN A 179 0.87 -28.59 8.17
C GLN A 179 0.07 -27.35 8.61
N ILE A 180 0.71 -26.41 9.33
CA ILE A 180 0.03 -25.19 9.80
C ILE A 180 -0.43 -24.34 8.62
N LYS A 181 0.40 -24.24 7.57
CA LYS A 181 0.06 -23.55 6.33
C LYS A 181 -1.15 -24.18 5.64
N ALA A 182 -1.19 -25.50 5.52
CA ALA A 182 -2.34 -26.22 4.95
C ALA A 182 -3.62 -25.98 5.76
N ASP A 183 -3.54 -26.06 7.10
CA ASP A 183 -4.67 -25.80 8.00
C ASP A 183 -5.21 -24.38 7.84
N TYR A 184 -4.31 -23.39 7.70
CA TYR A 184 -4.68 -22.00 7.52
C TYR A 184 -5.30 -21.76 6.14
N LEU A 185 -4.73 -22.34 5.07
CA LEU A 185 -5.28 -22.24 3.72
C LEU A 185 -6.70 -22.82 3.63
N ALA A 186 -6.94 -23.98 4.25
CA ALA A 186 -8.26 -24.61 4.31
C ALA A 186 -9.28 -23.74 5.08
N PHE A 187 -8.84 -22.94 6.04
CA PHE A 187 -9.68 -21.96 6.71
C PHE A 187 -9.89 -20.71 5.85
N ALA A 188 -8.85 -20.18 5.22
CA ALA A 188 -8.87 -18.98 4.39
C ALA A 188 -9.84 -19.14 3.20
N GLU A 189 -9.87 -20.32 2.57
CA GLU A 189 -10.80 -20.64 1.50
C GLU A 189 -12.27 -20.51 1.95
N LYS A 190 -12.60 -20.95 3.17
CA LYS A 190 -13.97 -20.88 3.72
C LYS A 190 -14.46 -19.46 3.94
N ILE A 191 -13.55 -18.51 4.16
CA ILE A 191 -13.88 -17.10 4.39
C ILE A 191 -13.67 -16.25 3.12
N GLY A 192 -13.36 -16.87 1.98
CA GLY A 192 -13.23 -16.19 0.69
C GLY A 192 -11.93 -15.41 0.50
N LEU A 193 -10.90 -15.66 1.32
CA LEU A 193 -9.59 -15.07 1.14
C LEU A 193 -8.87 -15.72 -0.05
N LYS A 194 -8.33 -14.90 -0.95
CA LYS A 194 -7.58 -15.38 -2.11
C LYS A 194 -6.18 -15.79 -1.68
N THR A 195 -5.71 -16.95 -2.13
CA THR A 195 -4.35 -17.43 -1.84
C THR A 195 -3.27 -16.46 -2.30
N SER A 196 -3.51 -15.70 -3.37
CA SER A 196 -2.58 -14.69 -3.90
C SER A 196 -2.31 -13.52 -2.94
N SER A 197 -3.15 -13.33 -1.93
CA SER A 197 -3.03 -12.25 -0.95
C SER A 197 -2.48 -12.72 0.40
N LEU A 198 -2.09 -14.00 0.49
CA LEU A 198 -1.55 -14.63 1.68
C LEU A 198 -0.04 -14.89 1.52
N HIS A 199 0.74 -14.45 2.49
CA HIS A 199 2.17 -14.77 2.60
C HIS A 199 2.39 -15.61 3.85
N PHE A 200 3.28 -16.62 3.78
CA PHE A 200 3.59 -17.48 4.92
C PHE A 200 5.08 -17.37 5.25
N VAL A 201 5.41 -17.10 6.51
CA VAL A 201 6.80 -16.93 6.97
C VAL A 201 7.05 -17.80 8.21
N PRO A 202 7.94 -18.81 8.15
CA PRO A 202 8.41 -19.52 9.33
C PRO A 202 9.43 -18.66 10.06
N MET A 203 9.22 -18.34 11.33
CA MET A 203 10.07 -17.36 12.01
C MET A 203 10.22 -17.61 13.51
N SER A 204 11.19 -16.91 14.09
CA SER A 204 11.33 -16.75 15.54
C SER A 204 11.50 -15.29 15.90
N ALA A 205 10.44 -14.66 16.42
CA ALA A 205 10.48 -13.27 16.86
C ALA A 205 11.54 -13.03 17.95
N LEU A 206 11.77 -14.01 18.82
CA LEU A 206 12.75 -13.92 19.90
C LEU A 206 14.19 -13.95 19.34
N LYS A 207 14.47 -14.89 18.44
CA LYS A 207 15.82 -15.14 17.89
C LYS A 207 16.15 -14.30 16.65
N GLY A 208 15.16 -13.68 16.01
CA GLY A 208 15.33 -12.85 14.81
C GLY A 208 15.27 -13.62 13.49
N ASP A 209 15.15 -14.95 13.53
CA ASP A 209 15.08 -15.81 12.35
C ASP A 209 13.91 -15.43 11.42
N ASN A 210 14.20 -15.11 10.16
CA ASN A 210 13.24 -14.69 9.11
C ASN A 210 12.42 -13.43 9.45
N VAL A 211 12.82 -12.65 10.48
CA VAL A 211 12.16 -11.37 10.81
C VAL A 211 12.65 -10.27 9.87
N VAL A 212 13.94 -9.94 9.96
CA VAL A 212 14.59 -8.96 9.08
C VAL A 212 15.37 -9.69 8.00
N ASN A 213 16.28 -10.57 8.43
CA ASN A 213 17.15 -11.33 7.56
C ASN A 213 16.65 -12.78 7.43
N LYS A 214 16.94 -13.41 6.29
CA LYS A 214 16.66 -14.83 6.09
C LYS A 214 17.50 -15.68 7.07
N SER A 215 16.88 -16.73 7.61
CA SER A 215 17.53 -17.64 8.56
C SER A 215 18.21 -18.80 7.84
N GLU A 216 19.43 -19.11 8.25
CA GLU A 216 20.14 -20.32 7.84
C GLU A 216 19.53 -21.60 8.45
N ARG A 217 18.72 -21.48 9.50
CA ARG A 217 18.05 -22.62 10.17
C ARG A 217 16.89 -23.18 9.37
N SER A 218 16.40 -22.45 8.36
CA SER A 218 15.32 -22.87 7.47
C SER A 218 15.77 -22.91 6.01
N PRO A 219 16.75 -23.75 5.63
CA PRO A 219 17.29 -23.78 4.26
C PRO A 219 16.24 -24.24 3.23
N TRP A 220 15.20 -24.95 3.68
CA TRP A 220 14.06 -25.38 2.88
C TRP A 220 13.09 -24.24 2.56
N TYR A 221 13.14 -23.12 3.28
CA TYR A 221 12.26 -21.99 3.07
C TYR A 221 12.82 -21.03 2.03
N ALA A 222 12.29 -21.09 0.80
CA ALA A 222 12.70 -20.23 -0.30
C ALA A 222 12.00 -18.84 -0.31
N GLY A 223 11.07 -18.60 0.61
CA GLY A 223 10.29 -17.37 0.66
C GLY A 223 11.09 -16.14 1.12
N GLN A 224 10.39 -15.02 1.22
CA GLN A 224 10.94 -13.75 1.69
C GLN A 224 10.92 -13.68 3.22
N SER A 225 11.83 -12.90 3.81
CA SER A 225 11.71 -12.53 5.23
C SER A 225 10.48 -11.66 5.47
N LEU A 226 10.04 -11.53 6.73
CA LEU A 226 8.92 -10.64 7.05
C LEU A 226 9.19 -9.20 6.60
N MET A 227 10.39 -8.66 6.85
CA MET A 227 10.75 -7.31 6.44
C MET A 227 10.75 -7.15 4.92
N GLU A 228 11.29 -8.13 4.18
CA GLU A 228 11.26 -8.10 2.71
C GLU A 228 9.82 -8.02 2.17
N ILE A 229 8.88 -8.76 2.77
CA ILE A 229 7.46 -8.69 2.41
C ILE A 229 6.90 -7.29 2.72
N LEU A 230 7.14 -6.76 3.92
CA LEU A 230 6.66 -5.44 4.32
C LEU A 230 7.18 -4.33 3.40
N GLU A 231 8.42 -4.44 2.91
CA GLU A 231 8.99 -3.49 1.95
C GLU A 231 8.44 -3.60 0.53
N THR A 232 8.00 -4.80 0.10
CA THR A 232 7.65 -5.09 -1.30
C THR A 232 6.16 -5.21 -1.59
N VAL A 233 5.32 -5.38 -0.57
CA VAL A 233 3.86 -5.44 -0.76
C VAL A 233 3.35 -4.14 -1.41
N GLU A 234 2.72 -4.26 -2.57
CA GLU A 234 2.18 -3.13 -3.31
C GLU A 234 0.80 -2.72 -2.77
N ILE A 235 0.71 -1.53 -2.17
CA ILE A 235 -0.57 -0.96 -1.68
C ILE A 235 -1.22 -0.07 -2.75
N ALA A 236 -0.45 0.39 -3.75
CA ALA A 236 -0.94 1.30 -4.78
C ALA A 236 -1.93 0.64 -5.76
N ALA A 237 -1.71 -0.63 -6.12
CA ALA A 237 -2.60 -1.43 -6.97
C ALA A 237 -3.99 -1.65 -6.34
N ASP A 238 -4.08 -1.37 -5.04
CA ASP A 238 -5.25 -1.59 -4.22
C ASP A 238 -6.22 -0.39 -4.24
N ARG A 239 -5.84 0.77 -4.79
CA ARG A 239 -6.76 1.89 -4.94
C ARG A 239 -7.89 1.52 -5.91
N ASN A 240 -9.13 1.55 -5.42
CA ASN A 240 -10.29 1.40 -6.30
C ASN A 240 -10.32 2.63 -7.22
N LEU A 241 -9.93 2.45 -8.49
CA LEU A 241 -9.94 3.51 -9.52
C LEU A 241 -11.19 3.46 -10.39
N ASP A 242 -12.03 2.43 -10.23
CA ASP A 242 -13.17 2.16 -11.09
C ASP A 242 -14.49 2.66 -10.47
N ASP A 243 -14.74 2.38 -9.19
CA ASP A 243 -15.96 2.80 -8.49
C ASP A 243 -15.80 4.21 -7.91
N MET A 244 -16.31 5.21 -8.63
CA MET A 244 -16.36 6.57 -8.12
C MET A 244 -17.27 6.65 -6.88
N ARG A 245 -16.71 7.09 -5.75
CA ARG A 245 -17.44 7.46 -4.53
C ARG A 245 -16.95 8.81 -4.06
N PHE A 246 -17.87 9.78 -4.05
CA PHE A 246 -17.60 11.14 -3.62
C PHE A 246 -18.58 11.54 -2.51
N PRO A 247 -18.22 11.33 -1.23
CA PRO A 247 -18.99 11.83 -0.11
C PRO A 247 -19.04 13.35 -0.14
N VAL A 248 -20.23 13.89 -0.38
CA VAL A 248 -20.46 15.35 -0.37
C VAL A 248 -20.41 15.83 1.08
N GLN A 249 -19.43 16.66 1.40
CA GLN A 249 -19.26 17.29 2.71
C GLN A 249 -19.90 18.68 2.74
N TYR A 250 -19.88 19.39 1.62
CA TYR A 250 -20.40 20.74 1.50
C TYR A 250 -21.02 21.01 0.12
N VAL A 251 -22.09 21.80 0.09
CA VAL A 251 -22.73 22.23 -1.15
C VAL A 251 -22.55 23.74 -1.29
N ASN A 252 -21.74 24.15 -2.25
CA ASN A 252 -21.47 25.55 -2.54
C ASN A 252 -22.46 26.09 -3.58
N ARG A 253 -23.19 27.15 -3.21
CA ARG A 253 -24.11 27.89 -4.09
C ARG A 253 -23.92 29.39 -3.90
N PRO A 254 -22.89 29.98 -4.52
CA PRO A 254 -22.62 31.41 -4.42
C PRO A 254 -23.62 32.23 -5.25
N ASN A 255 -24.24 31.64 -6.28
CA ASN A 255 -25.26 32.28 -7.12
C ASN A 255 -26.19 31.22 -7.74
N LEU A 256 -27.23 31.67 -8.45
CA LEU A 256 -28.24 30.81 -9.07
C LEU A 256 -27.68 29.88 -10.16
N ASN A 257 -26.56 30.25 -10.79
CA ASN A 257 -25.99 29.56 -11.94
C ASN A 257 -24.90 28.54 -11.56
N PHE A 258 -24.49 28.52 -10.29
CA PHE A 258 -23.44 27.62 -9.81
C PHE A 258 -23.94 26.77 -8.64
N ARG A 259 -23.74 25.47 -8.77
CA ARG A 259 -23.89 24.51 -7.67
C ARG A 259 -22.70 23.57 -7.66
N GLY A 260 -21.76 23.82 -6.77
CA GLY A 260 -20.60 22.96 -6.53
C GLY A 260 -20.86 21.99 -5.39
N PHE A 261 -20.38 20.77 -5.52
CA PHE A 261 -20.39 19.77 -4.45
C PHE A 261 -18.93 19.55 -4.05
N ALA A 262 -18.61 19.80 -2.79
CA ALA A 262 -17.26 19.73 -2.24
C ALA A 262 -17.15 18.57 -1.24
N GLY A 263 -15.98 17.94 -1.24
CA GLY A 263 -15.65 16.78 -0.43
C GLY A 263 -14.34 16.15 -0.91
N THR A 264 -13.90 15.11 -0.23
CA THR A 264 -12.75 14.31 -0.62
C THR A 264 -13.22 13.12 -1.45
N LEU A 265 -12.60 12.89 -2.61
CA LEU A 265 -12.86 11.69 -3.41
C LEU A 265 -12.39 10.45 -2.62
N ALA A 266 -13.33 9.58 -2.26
CA ALA A 266 -13.06 8.43 -1.41
C ALA A 266 -12.58 7.21 -2.24
N SER A 267 -13.07 7.07 -3.46
CA SER A 267 -12.62 6.07 -4.43
C SER A 267 -13.02 6.47 -5.85
N GLY A 268 -12.42 5.79 -6.81
CA GLY A 268 -12.58 5.96 -8.25
C GLY A 268 -11.81 7.15 -8.79
N VAL A 269 -12.04 7.40 -10.07
CA VAL A 269 -11.58 8.61 -10.76
C VAL A 269 -12.83 9.37 -11.22
N VAL A 270 -12.78 10.70 -11.15
CA VAL A 270 -13.82 11.56 -11.73
C VAL A 270 -13.20 12.46 -12.78
N ARG A 271 -13.84 12.53 -13.93
CA ARG A 271 -13.44 13.35 -15.07
C ARG A 271 -14.56 14.31 -15.44
N LYS A 272 -14.16 15.40 -16.09
CA LYS A 272 -15.12 16.32 -16.71
C LYS A 272 -15.93 15.56 -17.75
N GLY A 273 -17.25 15.69 -17.65
CA GLY A 273 -18.20 15.02 -18.52
C GLY A 273 -18.64 13.63 -18.07
N ASP A 274 -18.15 13.10 -16.95
CA ASP A 274 -18.65 11.83 -16.43
C ASP A 274 -20.12 11.95 -16.02
N GLU A 275 -20.88 10.88 -16.27
CA GLU A 275 -22.22 10.72 -15.73
C GLU A 275 -22.12 10.24 -14.28
N VAL A 276 -22.86 10.90 -13.39
CA VAL A 276 -22.84 10.64 -11.95
C VAL A 276 -24.26 10.52 -11.44
N VAL A 277 -24.45 9.70 -10.40
CA VAL A 277 -25.74 9.51 -9.75
C VAL A 277 -25.64 9.94 -8.29
N ALA A 278 -26.56 10.82 -7.87
CA ALA A 278 -26.63 11.29 -6.49
C ALA A 278 -27.48 10.34 -5.64
N LEU A 279 -26.85 9.62 -4.71
CA LEU A 279 -27.52 8.78 -3.72
C LEU A 279 -27.90 9.58 -2.45
N PRO A 280 -29.02 9.24 -1.77
CA PRO A 280 -29.94 8.15 -2.09
C PRO A 280 -31.00 8.50 -3.15
N SER A 281 -31.01 9.73 -3.66
CA SER A 281 -32.10 10.23 -4.54
C SER A 281 -32.19 9.57 -5.92
N GLY A 282 -31.15 8.87 -6.37
CA GLY A 282 -31.09 8.21 -7.68
C GLY A 282 -31.01 9.16 -8.88
N LYS A 283 -30.86 10.48 -8.66
CA LYS A 283 -30.85 11.46 -9.76
C LYS A 283 -29.51 11.44 -10.48
N GLY A 284 -29.56 11.24 -11.79
CA GLY A 284 -28.41 11.36 -12.70
C GLY A 284 -28.07 12.82 -13.00
N SER A 285 -26.79 13.10 -13.18
CA SER A 285 -26.25 14.38 -13.64
C SER A 285 -24.94 14.15 -14.38
N LYS A 286 -24.36 15.21 -14.95
CA LYS A 286 -23.06 15.19 -15.63
C LYS A 286 -22.09 16.15 -14.96
N VAL A 287 -20.84 15.75 -14.78
CA VAL A 287 -19.80 16.62 -14.22
C VAL A 287 -19.46 17.72 -15.22
N LYS A 288 -19.76 18.97 -14.88
CA LYS A 288 -19.47 20.13 -15.75
C LYS A 288 -18.01 20.56 -15.67
N SER A 289 -17.43 20.59 -14.48
CA SER A 289 -16.05 20.99 -14.21
C SER A 289 -15.60 20.46 -12.84
N ILE A 290 -14.29 20.41 -12.62
CA ILE A 290 -13.65 20.01 -11.35
C ILE A 290 -12.79 21.18 -10.88
N VAL A 291 -13.07 21.68 -9.68
CA VAL A 291 -12.47 22.89 -9.12
C VAL A 291 -11.75 22.54 -7.83
N THR A 292 -10.48 22.93 -7.71
CA THR A 292 -9.67 22.86 -6.50
C THR A 292 -9.43 24.26 -5.95
N PHE A 293 -8.70 24.38 -4.83
CA PHE A 293 -8.29 25.67 -4.29
C PHE A 293 -7.47 26.51 -5.30
N GLU A 294 -6.71 25.85 -6.16
CA GLU A 294 -5.84 26.46 -7.17
C GLU A 294 -6.59 26.84 -8.46
N GLY A 295 -7.87 26.48 -8.60
CA GLY A 295 -8.69 26.79 -9.78
C GLY A 295 -9.31 25.54 -10.44
N GLU A 296 -9.78 25.69 -11.68
CA GLU A 296 -10.26 24.54 -12.46
C GLU A 296 -9.06 23.67 -12.88
N LEU A 297 -9.10 22.38 -12.57
CA LEU A 297 -7.93 21.48 -12.74
C LEU A 297 -7.37 21.48 -14.18
N GLU A 298 -8.25 21.53 -15.17
CA GLU A 298 -7.86 21.62 -16.59
C GLU A 298 -7.19 22.96 -16.91
N GLN A 299 -7.69 24.07 -16.37
CA GLN A 299 -7.13 25.39 -16.59
C GLN A 299 -5.79 25.55 -15.86
N ALA A 300 -5.65 24.99 -14.65
CA ALA A 300 -4.40 24.97 -13.90
C ALA A 300 -3.27 24.24 -14.66
N LEU A 301 -3.58 23.12 -15.33
CA LEU A 301 -2.61 22.44 -16.21
C LEU A 301 -2.22 23.29 -17.43
N GLN A 302 -3.15 24.07 -17.97
CA GLN A 302 -2.87 25.00 -19.08
C GLN A 302 -2.00 26.19 -18.64
N GLU A 303 -2.19 26.69 -17.42
CA GLU A 303 -1.48 27.84 -16.87
C GLU A 303 -0.03 27.53 -16.42
N GLN A 304 0.35 26.25 -16.32
CA GLN A 304 1.74 25.84 -16.01
C GLN A 304 2.78 26.18 -17.09
N GLY A 305 2.38 26.75 -18.23
CA GLY A 305 3.30 27.36 -19.19
C GLY A 305 4.11 26.37 -20.04
N TRP A 306 3.62 25.14 -20.23
CA TRP A 306 4.22 24.18 -21.14
C TRP A 306 4.26 24.75 -22.58
N PRO A 307 5.40 24.66 -23.30
CA PRO A 307 5.50 25.14 -24.68
C PRO A 307 4.43 24.55 -25.62
N GLN A 308 4.04 23.30 -25.33
CA GLN A 308 2.98 22.54 -25.97
C GLN A 308 2.42 21.54 -24.96
N LEU A 309 1.09 21.48 -24.80
CA LEU A 309 0.42 20.51 -23.94
C LEU A 309 -0.63 19.75 -24.75
N THR A 310 -0.43 18.43 -24.91
CA THR A 310 -1.39 17.57 -25.59
C THR A 310 -2.07 16.65 -24.59
N ILE A 311 -3.40 16.76 -24.48
CA ILE A 311 -4.22 15.90 -23.61
C ILE A 311 -4.98 14.90 -24.48
N ALA A 312 -4.51 13.65 -24.49
CA ALA A 312 -5.13 12.55 -25.23
C ALA A 312 -6.20 11.84 -24.38
N ARG A 313 -7.39 11.63 -24.95
CA ARG A 313 -8.55 11.01 -24.28
C ARG A 313 -9.04 9.75 -25.00
N PRO A 314 -8.32 8.61 -24.85
CA PRO A 314 -8.82 7.33 -25.34
C PRO A 314 -9.97 6.82 -24.46
N SER A 315 -11.03 6.32 -25.08
CA SER A 315 -12.19 5.73 -24.39
C SER A 315 -11.93 4.32 -23.89
N LEU A 316 -11.24 3.50 -24.67
CA LEU A 316 -10.79 2.16 -24.32
C LEU A 316 -9.49 1.86 -25.08
N LEU A 317 -8.52 1.22 -24.43
CA LEU A 317 -7.24 0.85 -25.04
C LEU A 317 -7.21 -0.65 -25.37
N PHE A 318 -6.79 -0.98 -26.57
CA PHE A 318 -6.58 -2.35 -27.05
C PHE A 318 -5.10 -2.64 -27.27
N GLY A 319 -4.74 -3.89 -27.52
CA GLY A 319 -3.38 -4.28 -27.88
C GLY A 319 -2.53 -4.77 -26.71
N PRO A 320 -1.29 -5.23 -26.98
CA PRO A 320 -0.42 -5.84 -25.98
C PRO A 320 0.08 -4.82 -24.98
N ARG A 321 -0.20 -5.07 -23.69
CA ARG A 321 0.25 -4.30 -22.54
C ARG A 321 0.37 -5.22 -21.33
N GLU A 322 1.21 -4.85 -20.38
CA GLU A 322 1.48 -5.66 -19.18
C GLU A 322 0.24 -5.75 -18.27
N GLU A 323 -0.62 -4.73 -18.28
CA GLU A 323 -1.81 -4.67 -17.43
C GLU A 323 -3.06 -4.30 -18.21
N PHE A 324 -4.14 -5.04 -17.95
CA PHE A 324 -5.49 -4.75 -18.45
C PHE A 324 -6.44 -4.59 -17.27
N ARG A 325 -7.35 -3.62 -17.34
CA ARG A 325 -8.45 -3.54 -16.38
C ARG A 325 -9.48 -4.61 -16.73
N LEU A 326 -10.08 -5.24 -15.71
CA LEU A 326 -11.06 -6.32 -15.91
C LEU A 326 -12.26 -5.87 -16.78
N ALA A 327 -12.70 -4.61 -16.60
CA ALA A 327 -13.73 -4.00 -17.43
C ALA A 327 -13.31 -3.82 -18.89
N GLU A 328 -12.02 -3.62 -19.18
CA GLU A 328 -11.51 -3.53 -20.55
C GLU A 328 -11.52 -4.90 -21.23
N ILE A 329 -11.17 -5.97 -20.49
CA ILE A 329 -11.23 -7.35 -20.99
C ILE A 329 -12.68 -7.74 -21.33
N LEU A 330 -13.62 -7.39 -20.45
CA LEU A 330 -15.05 -7.69 -20.62
C LEU A 330 -15.72 -6.81 -21.69
N ALA A 331 -15.35 -5.52 -21.76
CA ALA A 331 -15.92 -4.59 -22.73
C ALA A 331 -15.25 -4.66 -24.10
N ALA A 332 -14.05 -5.21 -24.23
CA ALA A 332 -13.30 -5.21 -25.50
C ALA A 332 -14.04 -5.82 -26.70
N PRO A 333 -14.77 -6.95 -26.58
CA PRO A 333 -15.54 -7.49 -27.69
C PRO A 333 -16.64 -6.54 -28.16
N ILE A 334 -17.29 -5.83 -27.22
CA ILE A 334 -18.41 -4.92 -27.48
C ILE A 334 -17.89 -3.58 -28.01
N ALA A 335 -16.83 -3.06 -27.41
CA ALA A 335 -16.21 -1.79 -27.78
C ALA A 335 -15.54 -1.81 -29.16
N ARG A 336 -15.26 -2.98 -29.74
CA ARG A 336 -14.85 -3.11 -31.16
C ARG A 336 -16.00 -2.89 -32.15
N ILE A 337 -17.25 -2.93 -31.69
CA ILE A 337 -18.44 -2.84 -32.56
C ILE A 337 -19.17 -1.50 -32.33
N LEU A 338 -18.94 -0.84 -31.19
CA LEU A 338 -19.53 0.47 -30.89
C LEU A 338 -18.99 1.56 -31.84
N PRO A 339 -19.82 2.51 -32.29
CA PRO A 339 -19.40 3.62 -33.16
C PRO A 339 -18.87 4.83 -32.38
N GLY A 340 -18.05 5.65 -33.07
CA GLY A 340 -17.55 6.94 -32.59
C GLY A 340 -16.68 6.86 -31.34
N LYS A 341 -16.90 7.79 -30.40
CA LYS A 341 -16.13 7.93 -29.15
C LYS A 341 -16.10 6.70 -28.25
N TYR A 342 -16.99 5.72 -28.42
CA TYR A 342 -17.02 4.49 -27.60
C TYR A 342 -16.26 3.32 -28.22
N HIS A 343 -15.70 3.51 -29.42
CA HIS A 343 -14.88 2.51 -30.07
C HIS A 343 -13.45 2.58 -29.55
N GLY A 344 -12.91 1.45 -29.09
CA GLY A 344 -11.57 1.44 -28.52
C GLY A 344 -10.46 1.71 -29.54
N ILE A 345 -9.26 1.95 -29.04
CA ILE A 345 -8.08 2.37 -29.81
C ILE A 345 -6.94 1.41 -29.50
N GLU A 346 -6.28 0.88 -30.52
CA GLU A 346 -5.09 0.06 -30.31
C GLU A 346 -3.96 0.91 -29.70
N ALA A 347 -3.27 0.39 -28.68
CA ALA A 347 -2.20 1.09 -27.98
C ALA A 347 -1.09 1.54 -28.94
N CYS A 348 -0.84 0.75 -30.00
CA CYS A 348 0.07 1.11 -31.08
C CYS A 348 -0.42 2.34 -31.87
N ASP A 349 -1.72 2.49 -32.07
CA ASP A 349 -2.31 3.64 -32.76
C ASP A 349 -2.25 4.88 -31.87
N LEU A 350 -2.53 4.73 -30.56
CA LEU A 350 -2.35 5.80 -29.60
C LEU A 350 -0.88 6.26 -29.55
N ALA A 351 0.08 5.34 -29.47
CA ALA A 351 1.50 5.66 -29.45
C ALA A 351 1.93 6.38 -30.74
N ARG A 352 1.46 5.92 -31.91
CA ARG A 352 1.69 6.60 -33.20
C ARG A 352 1.06 7.98 -33.25
N ALA A 353 -0.16 8.13 -32.75
CA ALA A 353 -0.83 9.42 -32.69
C ALA A 353 -0.09 10.40 -31.79
N LEU A 354 0.31 9.98 -30.58
CA LEU A 354 1.10 10.79 -29.65
C LEU A 354 2.46 11.16 -30.23
N TRP A 355 3.13 10.22 -30.91
CA TRP A 355 4.39 10.47 -31.61
C TRP A 355 4.24 11.51 -32.72
N ARG A 356 3.20 11.39 -33.57
CA ARG A 356 2.91 12.38 -34.61
C ARG A 356 2.55 13.74 -34.02
N LEU A 357 1.76 13.78 -32.95
CA LEU A 357 1.39 15.01 -32.24
C LEU A 357 2.61 15.69 -31.61
N ALA A 358 3.60 14.91 -31.16
CA ALA A 358 4.87 15.43 -30.65
C ALA A 358 5.79 15.96 -31.77
N LEU A 359 5.64 15.45 -33.00
CA LEU A 359 6.37 15.93 -34.18
C LEU A 359 5.71 17.14 -34.86
N GLU A 360 4.40 17.33 -34.67
CA GLU A 360 3.69 18.53 -35.12
C GLU A 360 4.08 19.72 -34.23
N GLU A 361 4.95 20.60 -34.74
CA GLU A 361 5.28 21.86 -34.07
C GLU A 361 4.05 22.77 -34.00
N GLY A 362 3.41 22.81 -32.83
CA GLY A 362 2.30 23.70 -32.53
C GLY A 362 2.44 24.31 -31.15
N LYS A 363 2.43 25.64 -31.06
CA LYS A 363 2.35 26.33 -29.76
C LYS A 363 0.92 26.21 -29.22
N GLY A 364 0.78 25.82 -27.95
CA GLY A 364 -0.50 25.84 -27.23
C GLY A 364 -1.00 24.48 -26.74
N VAL A 365 -2.27 24.45 -26.32
CA VAL A 365 -2.91 23.29 -25.69
C VAL A 365 -3.82 22.61 -26.72
N ARG A 366 -3.65 21.31 -26.92
CA ARG A 366 -4.48 20.51 -27.83
C ARG A 366 -5.15 19.36 -27.10
N PHE A 367 -6.46 19.24 -27.29
CA PHE A 367 -7.23 18.09 -26.82
C PHE A 367 -7.47 17.16 -27.99
N VAL A 368 -7.09 15.88 -27.84
CA VAL A 368 -7.23 14.88 -28.91
C VAL A 368 -8.12 13.75 -28.41
N GLU A 369 -9.34 13.72 -28.93
CA GLU A 369 -10.36 12.73 -28.59
C GLU A 369 -10.19 11.44 -29.40
N SER A 370 -10.90 10.39 -29.00
CA SER A 370 -10.73 9.05 -29.55
C SER A 370 -10.83 8.94 -31.08
N ASP A 371 -11.72 9.70 -31.71
CA ASP A 371 -11.89 9.71 -33.17
C ASP A 371 -10.70 10.36 -33.89
N GLU A 372 -10.09 11.38 -33.27
CA GLU A 372 -8.93 12.09 -33.80
C GLU A 372 -7.64 11.29 -33.57
N LEU A 373 -7.50 10.68 -32.39
CA LEU A 373 -6.43 9.73 -32.08
C LEU A 373 -6.39 8.58 -33.09
N ARG A 374 -7.55 8.04 -33.50
CA ARG A 374 -7.61 6.99 -34.52
C ARG A 374 -7.19 7.47 -35.91
N LYS A 375 -7.56 8.70 -36.28
CA LYS A 375 -7.11 9.30 -37.56
C LYS A 375 -5.61 9.53 -37.57
N LEU A 376 -5.05 9.97 -36.44
CA LEU A 376 -3.62 10.22 -36.27
C LEU A 376 -2.82 8.94 -36.07
N GLY A 377 -3.43 7.85 -35.59
CA GLY A 377 -2.75 6.58 -35.35
C GLY A 377 -2.68 5.64 -36.56
N LYS A 378 -3.55 5.82 -37.55
CA LYS A 378 -3.48 5.15 -38.86
C LYS A 378 -2.37 5.76 -39.69
#